data_AF-A0A3R7NJM3-F1
#
_entry.id   AF-A0A3R7NJM3-F1
#
_cell.length_a   1.000
_cell.length_b   1.000
_cell.length_c   1.000
_cell.angle_alpha   90.00
_cell.angle_beta   90.00
_cell.angle_gamma   90.00
#
_symmetry.space_group_name_H-M   'P 1'
#
loop_
_entity.id
_entity.type
_entity.pdbx_description
1 polymer ?
#
loop_
_entity_poly.entity_id
_entity_poly.type
_entity_poly.pdbx_seq_one_letter_code
_entity_poly.pdbx_strand_id
1 'polypeptide(L)'
;MSGRKQEVIRPPAARRVPVDGNKILFLDCDGVVSPFGGKLFAPKQMSLLRNIILETGAKIVLSTSWRMSEFGRQEVAKQLIAHNIPTYISCTPYLNGKSRAVEILSWIEANKERYNIVNFVAIDDINLPATAPNRAFFSNHSVTTNAFTGLTEANAKEAVRLLDASNNIV
;
A
#
# COMPACT_ATOMS: atom_id res chain seq x y z
N MET A 1 20.46 53.15 -19.23
CA MET A 1 20.45 51.68 -19.43
C MET A 1 19.78 51.05 -18.22
N SER A 2 18.52 50.66 -18.33
CA SER A 2 17.73 50.10 -17.23
C SER A 2 17.48 48.62 -17.52
N GLY A 3 18.22 47.74 -16.84
CA GLY A 3 18.06 46.30 -16.95
C GLY A 3 16.99 45.82 -15.96
N ARG A 4 15.77 45.55 -16.44
CA ARG A 4 14.75 44.81 -15.68
C ARG A 4 15.24 43.37 -15.50
N LYS A 5 15.55 42.98 -14.27
CA LYS A 5 15.74 41.57 -13.91
C LYS A 5 14.38 40.87 -14.03
N GLN A 6 14.30 39.87 -14.90
CA GLN A 6 13.14 38.98 -14.96
C GLN A 6 13.12 38.14 -13.68
N GLU A 7 12.04 38.28 -12.92
CA GLU A 7 11.77 37.48 -11.73
C GLU A 7 11.30 36.10 -12.18
N VAL A 8 12.11 35.07 -11.91
CA VAL A 8 11.77 33.69 -12.24
C VAL A 8 10.71 33.21 -11.24
N ILE A 9 9.45 33.20 -11.69
CA ILE A 9 8.34 32.62 -10.92
C ILE A 9 8.59 31.11 -10.81
N ARG A 10 9.03 30.68 -9.63
CA ARG A 10 9.13 29.26 -9.30
C ARG A 10 7.70 28.70 -9.19
N PRO A 11 7.41 27.51 -9.75
CA PRO A 11 6.12 26.87 -9.53
C PRO A 11 5.91 26.66 -8.02
N PRO A 12 4.68 26.77 -7.51
CA PRO A 12 4.42 26.53 -6.10
C PRO A 12 4.87 25.11 -5.76
N ALA A 13 5.70 24.98 -4.72
CA ALA A 13 6.04 23.69 -4.16
C ALA A 13 4.72 22.97 -3.84
N ALA A 14 4.58 21.73 -4.33
CA ALA A 14 3.46 20.88 -3.98
C ALA A 14 3.29 20.92 -2.46
N ARG A 15 2.11 21.35 -1.98
CA ARG A 15 1.80 21.46 -0.56
C ARG A 15 2.08 20.11 0.09
N ARG A 16 3.18 20.00 0.84
CA ARG A 16 3.41 18.87 1.72
C ARG A 16 2.26 18.85 2.72
N VAL A 17 1.46 17.79 2.67
CA VAL A 17 0.34 17.56 3.59
C VAL A 17 0.88 17.52 5.03
N PRO A 18 0.20 18.13 6.02
CA PRO A 18 0.63 18.07 7.42
C PRO A 18 0.80 16.63 7.92
N VAL A 19 1.76 16.45 8.82
CA VAL A 19 2.48 15.19 9.14
C VAL A 19 1.77 14.32 10.20
N ASP A 20 0.53 14.62 10.57
CA ASP A 20 -0.05 14.10 11.82
C ASP A 20 -0.81 12.77 11.71
N GLY A 21 -0.84 12.13 10.53
CA GLY A 21 -1.62 10.90 10.31
C GLY A 21 -0.85 9.71 9.76
N ASN A 22 -1.48 8.54 9.85
CA ASN A 22 -0.89 7.28 9.41
C ASN A 22 -1.25 6.96 7.97
N LYS A 23 -0.24 6.53 7.20
CA LYS A 23 -0.43 5.92 5.89
C LYS A 23 -0.58 4.41 6.06
N ILE A 24 -1.45 3.78 5.28
CA ILE A 24 -1.70 2.33 5.36
C ILE A 24 -1.29 1.64 4.08
N LEU A 25 -0.54 0.54 4.20
CA LEU A 25 -0.29 -0.39 3.10
C LEU A 25 -1.12 -1.65 3.34
N PHE A 26 -2.08 -1.91 2.45
CA PHE A 26 -2.80 -3.18 2.40
C PHE A 26 -2.00 -4.18 1.59
N LEU A 27 -1.59 -5.28 2.24
CA LEU A 27 -0.67 -6.25 1.67
C LEU A 27 -1.39 -7.54 1.30
N ASP A 28 -1.37 -7.91 0.02
CA ASP A 28 -1.45 -9.32 -0.37
C ASP A 28 -0.07 -10.01 -0.32
N CYS A 29 -0.04 -11.32 -0.15
CA CYS A 29 1.18 -12.12 -0.08
C CYS A 29 1.46 -12.84 -1.40
N ASP A 30 0.51 -13.68 -1.80
CA ASP A 30 0.57 -14.48 -3.02
C ASP A 30 0.53 -13.56 -4.24
N GLY A 31 1.41 -13.80 -5.22
CA GLY A 31 1.53 -12.95 -6.41
C GLY A 31 2.20 -11.60 -6.15
N VAL A 32 2.48 -11.22 -4.89
CA VAL A 32 3.11 -9.94 -4.50
C VAL A 32 4.50 -10.16 -3.90
N VAL A 33 4.58 -10.63 -2.66
CA VAL A 33 5.86 -10.99 -2.00
C VAL A 33 6.22 -12.47 -2.17
N SER A 34 5.25 -13.27 -2.63
CA SER A 34 5.38 -14.68 -2.97
C SER A 34 4.97 -14.88 -4.44
N PRO A 35 5.87 -14.62 -5.42
CA PRO A 35 5.55 -14.81 -6.83
C PRO A 35 5.17 -16.26 -7.14
N PHE A 36 4.22 -16.47 -8.05
CA PHE A 36 3.76 -17.80 -8.45
C PHE A 36 4.87 -18.58 -9.14
N GLY A 37 5.08 -19.83 -8.70
CA GLY A 37 6.21 -20.66 -9.13
C GLY A 37 7.56 -20.24 -8.54
N GLY A 38 7.59 -19.18 -7.73
CA GLY A 38 8.77 -18.68 -7.04
C GLY A 38 8.85 -19.13 -5.58
N LYS A 39 9.78 -18.51 -4.84
CA LYS A 39 9.92 -18.72 -3.39
C LYS A 39 8.83 -17.95 -2.65
N LEU A 40 8.20 -18.58 -1.66
CA LEU A 40 7.33 -17.88 -0.70
C LEU A 40 8.16 -16.83 0.06
N PHE A 41 7.63 -15.61 0.18
CA PHE A 41 8.32 -14.47 0.79
C PHE A 41 9.72 -14.29 0.18
N ALA A 42 9.76 -14.18 -1.15
CA ALA A 42 11.01 -14.11 -1.90
C ALA A 42 11.86 -12.91 -1.44
N PRO A 43 13.18 -13.10 -1.19
CA PRO A 43 14.02 -12.05 -0.61
C PRO A 43 14.03 -10.73 -1.37
N LYS A 44 13.97 -10.77 -2.70
CA LYS A 44 13.89 -9.56 -3.53
C LYS A 44 12.61 -8.77 -3.23
N GLN A 45 11.45 -9.41 -3.31
CA GLN A 45 10.16 -8.76 -3.12
C GLN A 45 9.98 -8.28 -1.67
N MET A 46 10.45 -9.07 -0.69
CA MET A 46 10.47 -8.65 0.72
C MET A 46 11.37 -7.43 0.94
N SER A 47 12.54 -7.37 0.28
CA SER A 47 13.40 -6.17 0.33
C SER A 47 12.73 -4.94 -0.27
N LEU A 48 11.94 -5.11 -1.35
CA LEU A 48 11.18 -4.02 -1.95
C LEU A 48 10.05 -3.54 -1.04
N LEU A 49 9.31 -4.46 -0.42
CA LEU A 49 8.31 -4.12 0.59
C LEU A 49 8.96 -3.35 1.75
N ARG A 50 10.09 -3.84 2.28
CA ARG A 50 10.85 -3.15 3.33
C ARG A 50 11.18 -1.72 2.94
N ASN A 51 11.64 -1.48 1.71
CA ASN A 51 11.98 -0.14 1.25
C ASN A 51 10.75 0.78 1.25
N ILE A 52 9.59 0.32 0.77
CA ILE A 52 8.34 1.10 0.81
C ILE A 52 8.00 1.51 2.25
N ILE A 53 8.06 0.56 3.19
CA ILE A 53 7.69 0.80 4.59
C ILE A 53 8.67 1.78 5.26
N LEU A 54 9.98 1.62 5.04
CA LEU A 54 10.99 2.51 5.62
C LEU A 54 10.93 3.93 5.04
N GLU A 55 10.65 4.06 3.75
CA GLU A 55 10.58 5.37 3.08
C GLU A 55 9.32 6.15 3.46
N THR A 56 8.19 5.45 3.61
CA THR A 56 6.88 6.10 3.80
C THR A 56 6.40 6.15 5.25
N GLY A 57 6.95 5.29 6.11
CA GLY A 57 6.44 5.06 7.46
C GLY A 57 5.06 4.39 7.48
N ALA A 58 4.59 3.82 6.36
CA ALA A 58 3.28 3.21 6.28
C ALA A 58 3.14 1.99 7.20
N LYS A 59 1.95 1.82 7.78
CA LYS A 59 1.60 0.65 8.61
C LYS A 59 0.96 -0.42 7.75
N ILE A 60 1.28 -1.69 8.00
CA ILE A 60 0.77 -2.81 7.21
C ILE A 60 -0.57 -3.30 7.76
N VAL A 61 -1.54 -3.49 6.88
CA VAL A 61 -2.77 -4.24 7.15
C VAL A 61 -2.84 -5.41 6.18
N LEU A 62 -3.10 -6.61 6.68
CA LEU A 62 -3.17 -7.78 5.82
C LEU A 62 -4.48 -7.78 5.01
N SER A 63 -4.35 -7.80 3.68
CA SER A 63 -5.42 -8.03 2.72
C SER A 63 -5.06 -9.23 1.85
N THR A 64 -4.89 -10.37 2.51
CA THR A 64 -4.42 -11.63 1.90
C THR A 64 -5.26 -12.80 2.38
N SER A 65 -5.34 -13.87 1.60
CA SER A 65 -5.96 -15.15 2.02
C SER A 65 -5.32 -15.71 3.30
N TRP A 66 -4.03 -15.46 3.52
CA TRP A 66 -3.28 -15.90 4.71
C TRP A 66 -3.87 -15.37 6.03
N ARG A 67 -4.62 -14.26 6.00
CA ARG A 67 -5.26 -13.69 7.20
C ARG A 67 -6.37 -14.58 7.78
N MET A 68 -6.90 -15.52 6.99
CA MET A 68 -8.06 -16.34 7.34
C MET A 68 -7.76 -17.40 8.41
N SER A 69 -6.49 -17.74 8.65
CA SER A 69 -6.08 -18.68 9.67
C SER A 69 -5.07 -18.05 10.63
N GLU A 70 -5.02 -18.55 11.86
CA GLU A 70 -4.01 -18.12 12.82
C GLU A 70 -2.59 -18.47 12.36
N PHE A 71 -2.41 -19.68 11.83
CA PHE A 71 -1.15 -20.11 11.26
C PHE A 71 -0.67 -19.17 10.14
N GLY A 72 -1.55 -18.81 9.20
CA GLY A 72 -1.19 -17.93 8.09
C GLY A 72 -0.79 -16.54 8.58
N ARG A 73 -1.51 -15.98 9.55
CA ARG A 73 -1.17 -14.72 10.21
C ARG A 73 0.20 -14.77 10.91
N GLN A 74 0.48 -15.85 11.64
CA GLN A 74 1.76 -16.05 12.33
C GLN A 74 2.92 -16.19 11.34
N GLU A 75 2.73 -16.90 10.23
CA GLU A 75 3.78 -17.06 9.22
C GLU A 75 4.08 -15.72 8.52
N VAL A 76 3.06 -14.95 8.15
CA VAL A 76 3.28 -13.60 7.58
C VAL A 76 4.02 -12.70 8.57
N ALA A 77 3.63 -12.69 9.85
CA ALA A 77 4.31 -11.90 10.88
C ALA A 77 5.79 -12.31 11.04
N LYS A 78 6.06 -13.61 11.08
CA LYS A 78 7.42 -14.16 11.17
C LYS A 78 8.28 -13.73 9.98
N GLN A 79 7.73 -13.74 8.77
CA GLN A 79 8.45 -13.35 7.56
C GLN A 79 8.72 -11.84 7.52
N LEU A 80 7.77 -11.01 7.94
CA LEU A 80 8.01 -9.57 8.09
C LEU A 80 9.17 -9.31 9.07
N ILE A 81 9.17 -9.96 10.23
CA ILE A 81 10.23 -9.83 11.24
C ILE A 81 11.58 -10.31 10.70
N ALA A 82 11.62 -11.49 10.07
CA ALA A 82 12.85 -12.06 9.50
C ALA A 82 13.48 -11.16 8.42
N HIS A 83 12.66 -10.34 7.77
CA HIS A 83 13.10 -9.37 6.77
C HIS A 83 13.26 -7.94 7.33
N ASN A 84 13.25 -7.74 8.65
CA ASN A 84 13.40 -6.45 9.31
C ASN A 84 12.32 -5.43 8.89
N ILE A 85 11.07 -5.90 8.78
CA ILE A 85 9.88 -5.09 8.52
C ILE A 85 9.01 -5.13 9.79
N PRO A 86 8.50 -3.99 10.29
CA PRO A 86 7.51 -3.99 11.35
C PRO A 86 6.33 -4.89 11.00
N THR A 87 5.80 -5.61 11.99
CA THR A 87 4.64 -6.47 11.77
C THR A 87 3.38 -5.66 11.42
N TYR A 88 2.35 -6.36 10.94
CA TYR A 88 1.07 -5.75 10.59
C TYR A 88 0.28 -5.31 11.84
N ILE A 89 -0.56 -4.29 11.69
CA ILE A 89 -1.38 -3.72 12.79
C ILE A 89 -2.80 -4.29 12.82
N SER A 90 -3.27 -4.86 11.71
CA SER A 90 -4.62 -5.40 11.58
C SER A 90 -4.76 -6.30 10.34
N CYS A 91 -5.95 -6.85 10.15
CA CYS A 91 -6.35 -7.63 8.97
C CYS A 91 -7.67 -7.05 8.45
N THR A 92 -7.88 -7.04 7.13
CA THR A 92 -9.20 -6.71 6.57
C THR A 92 -10.23 -7.78 6.98
N PRO A 93 -11.52 -7.43 7.12
CA PRO A 93 -12.54 -8.42 7.40
C PRO A 93 -12.66 -9.43 6.25
N TYR A 94 -13.32 -10.55 6.51
CA TYR A 94 -13.87 -11.40 5.47
C TYR A 94 -15.33 -11.03 5.27
N LEU A 95 -15.69 -10.63 4.05
CA LEU A 95 -17.07 -10.26 3.71
C LEU A 95 -17.59 -11.21 2.63
N ASN A 96 -18.47 -12.12 3.04
CA ASN A 96 -18.99 -13.16 2.15
C ASN A 96 -19.60 -12.56 0.86
N GLY A 97 -19.11 -13.03 -0.29
CA GLY A 97 -19.57 -12.56 -1.61
C GLY A 97 -19.14 -11.14 -1.99
N LYS A 98 -18.20 -10.52 -1.26
CA LYS A 98 -17.64 -9.19 -1.59
C LYS A 98 -16.22 -9.31 -2.12
N SER A 99 -15.83 -8.33 -2.95
CA SER A 99 -14.47 -8.22 -3.43
C SER A 99 -13.52 -7.74 -2.32
N ARG A 100 -12.23 -8.04 -2.48
CA ARG A 100 -11.17 -7.57 -1.58
C ARG A 100 -11.12 -6.03 -1.49
N ALA A 101 -11.42 -5.34 -2.59
CA ALA A 101 -11.55 -3.88 -2.58
C ALA A 101 -12.65 -3.41 -1.60
N VAL A 102 -13.80 -4.10 -1.53
CA VAL A 102 -14.85 -3.79 -0.55
C VAL A 102 -14.41 -4.10 0.88
N GLU A 103 -13.66 -5.18 1.10
CA GLU A 103 -13.11 -5.50 2.43
C GLU A 103 -12.13 -4.42 2.92
N ILE A 104 -11.26 -3.92 2.03
CA ILE A 104 -10.32 -2.82 2.30
C ILE A 104 -11.09 -1.55 2.67
N LEU A 105 -12.05 -1.14 1.84
CA LEU A 105 -12.85 0.07 2.10
C LEU A 105 -13.66 -0.06 3.41
N SER A 106 -14.22 -1.24 3.69
CA SER A 106 -14.94 -1.51 4.94
C SER A 106 -14.03 -1.41 6.16
N TRP A 107 -12.78 -1.89 6.05
CA TRP A 107 -11.79 -1.75 7.12
C TRP A 107 -11.40 -0.28 7.32
N ILE A 108 -11.17 0.47 6.25
CA ILE A 108 -10.83 1.90 6.31
C ILE A 108 -11.96 2.65 7.03
N GLU A 109 -13.21 2.48 6.62
CA GLU A 109 -14.34 3.18 7.21
C GLU A 109 -14.45 2.93 8.72
N ALA A 110 -14.28 1.67 9.14
CA ALA A 110 -14.35 1.29 10.55
C ALA A 110 -13.15 1.76 11.39
N ASN A 111 -12.04 2.20 10.76
CA ASN A 111 -10.79 2.45 11.47
C ASN A 111 -10.10 3.80 11.14
N LYS A 112 -10.64 4.61 10.22
CA LYS A 112 -10.03 5.87 9.76
C LYS A 112 -9.76 6.85 10.90
N GLU A 113 -10.70 6.99 11.84
CA GLU A 113 -10.52 7.83 13.02
C GLU A 113 -9.54 7.20 14.02
N ARG A 114 -9.70 5.90 14.31
CA ARG A 114 -8.87 5.14 15.26
C ARG A 114 -7.38 5.22 14.94
N TYR A 115 -7.02 5.08 13.66
CA TYR A 115 -5.62 5.16 13.23
C TYR A 115 -5.23 6.52 12.65
N ASN A 116 -6.11 7.53 12.67
CA ASN A 116 -5.90 8.80 11.99
C ASN A 116 -5.36 8.60 10.56
N ILE A 117 -6.08 7.83 9.74
CA ILE A 117 -5.62 7.44 8.41
C ILE A 117 -5.69 8.63 7.47
N VAL A 118 -4.56 8.99 6.88
CA VAL A 118 -4.47 10.12 5.92
C VAL A 118 -4.35 9.68 4.48
N ASN A 119 -3.83 8.48 4.23
CA ASN A 119 -3.69 7.91 2.89
C ASN A 119 -3.50 6.40 2.95
N PHE A 120 -3.69 5.70 1.84
CA PHE A 120 -3.39 4.28 1.72
C PHE A 120 -3.00 3.86 0.30
N VAL A 121 -2.34 2.70 0.22
CA VAL A 121 -2.17 1.95 -1.02
C VAL A 121 -2.44 0.46 -0.76
N ALA A 122 -3.08 -0.21 -1.71
CA ALA A 122 -3.20 -1.66 -1.73
C ALA A 122 -2.27 -2.26 -2.78
N ILE A 123 -1.44 -3.23 -2.39
CA ILE A 123 -0.55 -3.95 -3.31
C ILE A 123 -1.04 -5.39 -3.43
N ASP A 124 -1.40 -5.77 -4.65
CA ASP A 124 -2.13 -7.00 -4.93
C ASP A 124 -1.81 -7.48 -6.35
N ASP A 125 -1.92 -8.77 -6.65
CA ASP A 125 -1.86 -9.27 -8.04
C ASP A 125 -3.24 -9.25 -8.73
N ILE A 126 -4.32 -9.12 -7.96
CA ILE A 126 -5.66 -8.85 -8.44
C ILE A 126 -5.76 -7.38 -8.86
N ASN A 127 -6.45 -7.12 -9.98
CA ASN A 127 -6.84 -5.78 -10.39
C ASN A 127 -7.97 -5.25 -9.47
N LEU A 128 -7.61 -4.78 -8.27
CA LEU A 128 -8.56 -4.28 -7.27
C LEU A 128 -9.47 -3.17 -7.82
N PRO A 129 -8.99 -2.16 -8.58
CA PRO A 129 -9.87 -1.14 -9.17
C PRO A 129 -10.99 -1.69 -10.04
N ALA A 130 -10.76 -2.79 -10.76
CA ALA A 130 -11.79 -3.42 -11.59
C ALA A 130 -12.95 -4.02 -10.78
N THR A 131 -12.75 -4.26 -9.48
CA THR A 131 -13.73 -4.85 -8.56
C THR A 131 -14.15 -3.89 -7.44
N ALA A 132 -13.67 -2.64 -7.47
CA ALA A 132 -13.98 -1.62 -6.50
C ALA A 132 -15.30 -0.90 -6.86
N PRO A 133 -16.10 -0.47 -5.87
CA PRO A 133 -17.31 0.33 -6.13
C PRO A 133 -17.04 1.63 -6.90
N ASN A 134 -15.88 2.27 -6.65
CA ASN A 134 -15.41 3.43 -7.39
C ASN A 134 -14.03 3.14 -7.98
N ARG A 135 -14.00 2.74 -9.25
CA ARG A 135 -12.77 2.40 -9.98
C ARG A 135 -11.79 3.57 -10.05
N ALA A 136 -12.25 4.77 -10.37
CA ALA A 136 -11.38 5.94 -10.54
C ALA A 136 -10.68 6.31 -9.22
N PHE A 137 -11.42 6.27 -8.11
CA PHE A 137 -10.84 6.44 -6.77
C PHE A 137 -9.81 5.35 -6.47
N PHE A 138 -10.19 4.08 -6.58
CA PHE A 138 -9.32 2.97 -6.16
C PHE A 138 -8.07 2.82 -7.03
N SER A 139 -8.12 3.25 -8.31
CA SER A 139 -6.94 3.33 -9.18
C SER A 139 -5.85 4.27 -8.64
N ASN A 140 -6.21 5.27 -7.82
CA ASN A 140 -5.26 6.17 -7.16
C ASN A 140 -4.78 5.65 -5.79
N HIS A 141 -5.15 4.41 -5.44
CA HIS A 141 -4.86 3.77 -4.16
C HIS A 141 -4.46 2.30 -4.30
N SER A 142 -4.03 1.87 -5.49
CA SER A 142 -3.62 0.49 -5.70
C SER A 142 -2.47 0.35 -6.68
N VAL A 143 -1.68 -0.69 -6.46
CA VAL A 143 -0.64 -1.15 -7.36
C VAL A 143 -0.91 -2.61 -7.67
N THR A 144 -1.28 -2.89 -8.91
CA THR A 144 -1.44 -4.27 -9.39
C THR A 144 -0.10 -4.82 -9.86
N THR A 145 0.32 -5.94 -9.28
CA THR A 145 1.53 -6.67 -9.66
C THR A 145 1.21 -7.72 -10.72
N ASN A 146 2.24 -8.22 -11.41
CA ASN A 146 2.11 -9.46 -12.16
C ASN A 146 2.42 -10.63 -11.21
N ALA A 147 1.48 -11.57 -11.07
CA ALA A 147 1.56 -12.65 -10.08
C ALA A 147 2.82 -13.53 -10.20
N PHE A 148 3.37 -13.70 -11.41
CA PHE A 148 4.56 -14.53 -11.63
C PHE A 148 5.87 -13.79 -11.35
N THR A 149 5.87 -12.46 -11.42
CA THR A 149 7.06 -11.66 -11.11
C THR A 149 7.06 -11.13 -9.68
N GLY A 150 5.88 -10.96 -9.09
CA GLY A 150 5.69 -10.27 -7.82
C GLY A 150 5.96 -8.78 -7.89
N LEU A 151 6.17 -8.20 -6.71
CA LEU A 151 6.53 -6.80 -6.51
C LEU A 151 7.87 -6.47 -7.21
N THR A 152 7.84 -5.46 -8.08
CA THR A 152 9.03 -4.96 -8.79
C THR A 152 9.50 -3.62 -8.25
N GLU A 153 10.69 -3.17 -8.65
CA GLU A 153 11.19 -1.83 -8.34
C GLU A 153 10.24 -0.72 -8.82
N ALA A 154 9.61 -0.89 -9.99
CA ALA A 154 8.65 0.06 -10.53
C ALA A 154 7.37 0.11 -9.69
N ASN A 155 6.86 -1.05 -9.26
CA ASN A 155 5.73 -1.12 -8.35
C ASN A 155 6.03 -0.46 -6.99
N ALA A 156 7.23 -0.69 -6.45
CA ALA A 156 7.63 -0.08 -5.18
C ALA A 156 7.69 1.45 -5.27
N LYS A 157 8.30 1.99 -6.32
CA LYS A 157 8.32 3.44 -6.58
C LYS A 157 6.92 4.02 -6.72
N GLU A 158 6.02 3.31 -7.40
CA GLU A 158 4.64 3.75 -7.54
C GLU A 158 3.88 3.72 -6.21
N ALA A 159 4.08 2.67 -5.40
CA ALA A 159 3.47 2.59 -4.07
C ALA A 159 3.90 3.76 -3.17
N VAL A 160 5.20 4.09 -3.15
CA VAL A 160 5.72 5.27 -2.43
C VAL A 160 5.07 6.55 -2.95
N ARG A 161 5.04 6.75 -4.28
CA ARG A 161 4.42 7.92 -4.90
C ARG A 161 2.95 8.07 -4.51
N LEU A 162 2.18 6.98 -4.52
CA LEU A 162 0.76 6.99 -4.14
C LEU A 162 0.57 7.28 -2.65
N LEU A 163 1.41 6.71 -1.78
CA LEU A 163 1.38 6.94 -0.33
C LEU A 163 1.75 8.39 0.05
N ASP A 164 2.63 9.04 -0.71
CA ASP A 164 3.07 10.42 -0.49
C ASP A 164 2.20 11.47 -1.20
N ALA A 165 1.38 11.05 -2.16
CA ALA A 165 0.45 11.94 -2.82
C ALA A 165 -0.61 12.46 -1.84
N SER A 166 -1.12 13.67 -2.08
CA SER A 166 -2.31 14.21 -1.40
C SER A 166 -3.61 13.58 -1.93
N ASN A 167 -3.57 12.26 -2.16
CA ASN A 167 -4.72 11.46 -2.55
C ASN A 167 -5.51 11.22 -1.27
N ASN A 168 -6.23 12.25 -0.83
CA ASN A 168 -6.91 12.21 0.46
C ASN A 168 -8.01 11.13 0.43
N ILE A 169 -8.11 10.39 1.52
CA ILE A 169 -9.30 9.61 1.87
C ILE A 169 -10.35 10.65 2.29
N VAL A 170 -11.04 11.26 1.32
CA VAL A 170 -12.15 12.20 1.55
C VAL A 170 -13.46 11.43 1.63
#